data_AF-A0A0V0I7N2-F1
#
_entry.id   AF-A0A0V0I7N2-F1
#
_cell.length_a   1.000
_cell.length_b   1.000
_cell.length_c   1.000
_cell.angle_alpha   90.00
_cell.angle_beta   90.00
_cell.angle_gamma   90.00
#
_symmetry.space_group_name_H-M   'P 1'
#
loop_
_entity.id
_entity.type
_entity.pdbx_description
1 polymer ?
#
loop_
_entity_poly.entity_id
_entity_poly.type
_entity_poly.pdbx_seq_one_letter_code
_entity_poly.pdbx_strand_id
1 'polypeptide(L)'
;MLEAHRRYGGMGTILVSKVSAETASEFGELVADPETNELLHYTEKPETFVSDRINCGVYVFTPDIFNAIQGVSTQRKDRANLRRVSSFEALQPVNRSLPTNFVRLDQDILTPLAGKKQLYTYETMDFWEQIKTPGMSLKCSGLYLAQYSSTSPHLLASGDGSKTATISGDVYIHPSAKVHPTAKIGPNVSISANARIGAGARLISCIILDDVEIKENAVVIHAIVGWKSSIGRWSRVQGVGDYNSKLGITILGESVSVEDEVVVINSIVLPNKTLNVSVQEEILL
;
A
#
# COMPACT_ATOMS: atom_id res chain seq x y z
N MET A 1 -12.17 -10.36 -13.46
CA MET A 1 -12.53 -9.02 -13.99
C MET A 1 -12.80 -9.00 -15.50
N LEU A 2 -11.85 -9.34 -16.38
CA LEU A 2 -12.04 -9.24 -17.84
C LEU A 2 -13.25 -10.05 -18.37
N GLU A 3 -13.45 -11.26 -17.86
CA GLU A 3 -14.63 -12.08 -18.22
C GLU A 3 -15.95 -11.45 -17.77
N ALA A 4 -15.96 -10.80 -16.60
CA ALA A 4 -17.14 -10.07 -16.14
C ALA A 4 -17.42 -8.86 -17.04
N HIS A 5 -16.39 -8.08 -17.39
CA HIS A 5 -16.51 -6.97 -18.33
C HIS A 5 -17.15 -7.40 -19.67
N ARG A 6 -16.69 -8.52 -20.24
CA ARG A 6 -17.27 -9.10 -21.46
C ARG A 6 -18.73 -9.52 -21.30
N ARG A 7 -19.14 -9.99 -20.12
CA ARG A 7 -20.54 -10.36 -19.82
C ARG A 7 -21.44 -9.14 -19.63
N TYR A 8 -20.93 -8.08 -19.00
CA TYR A 8 -21.70 -6.85 -18.77
C TYR A 8 -22.01 -6.09 -20.06
N GLY A 9 -21.08 -6.09 -21.03
CA GLY A 9 -21.29 -5.47 -22.34
C GLY A 9 -21.28 -3.92 -22.33
N GLY A 10 -20.90 -3.31 -21.20
CA GLY A 10 -20.74 -1.87 -21.06
C GLY A 10 -19.40 -1.33 -21.61
N MET A 11 -19.29 0.00 -21.64
CA MET A 11 -18.05 0.70 -21.99
C MET A 11 -16.91 0.37 -21.03
N GLY A 12 -17.18 0.27 -19.73
CA GLY A 12 -16.15 0.12 -18.70
C GLY A 12 -16.57 -0.73 -17.50
N THR A 13 -15.57 -1.30 -16.83
CA THR A 13 -15.73 -2.01 -15.56
C THR A 13 -14.68 -1.55 -14.56
N ILE A 14 -15.10 -1.27 -13.34
CA ILE A 14 -14.29 -0.73 -12.24
C ILE A 14 -14.10 -1.82 -11.20
N LEU A 15 -12.85 -2.06 -10.76
CA LEU A 15 -12.57 -2.93 -9.62
C LEU A 15 -12.96 -2.21 -8.33
N VAL A 16 -13.77 -2.86 -7.51
CA VAL A 16 -14.19 -2.34 -6.20
C VAL A 16 -13.87 -3.33 -5.09
N SER A 17 -13.60 -2.81 -3.91
CA SER A 17 -13.46 -3.59 -2.68
C SER A 17 -14.43 -3.07 -1.63
N LYS A 18 -14.89 -3.96 -0.75
CA LYS A 18 -15.64 -3.54 0.44
C LYS A 18 -14.70 -3.16 1.56
N VAL A 19 -15.04 -2.09 2.27
CA VAL A 19 -14.32 -1.62 3.46
C VAL A 19 -15.30 -1.29 4.58
N SER A 20 -14.79 -1.07 5.80
CA SER A 20 -15.64 -0.64 6.91
C SER A 20 -16.20 0.76 6.65
N ALA A 21 -17.40 1.03 7.15
CA ALA A 21 -18.04 2.35 7.03
C ALA A 21 -17.19 3.48 7.65
N GLU A 22 -16.35 3.16 8.64
CA GLU A 22 -15.44 4.11 9.30
C GLU A 22 -14.30 4.59 8.39
N THR A 23 -13.91 3.79 7.40
CA THR A 23 -12.78 4.08 6.50
C THR A 23 -13.19 4.41 5.07
N ALA A 24 -14.44 4.12 4.69
CA ALA A 24 -14.96 4.31 3.34
C ALA A 24 -14.80 5.76 2.82
N SER A 25 -15.04 6.75 3.69
CA SER A 25 -14.97 8.18 3.35
C SER A 25 -13.57 8.67 2.97
N GLU A 26 -12.52 7.90 3.25
CA GLU A 26 -11.17 8.20 2.80
C GLU A 26 -10.93 7.92 1.31
N PHE A 27 -11.90 7.29 0.64
CA PHE A 27 -11.81 6.80 -0.73
C PHE A 27 -12.95 7.31 -1.62
N GLY A 28 -12.87 7.02 -2.92
CA GLY A 28 -14.00 7.18 -3.83
C GLY A 28 -15.02 6.07 -3.62
N GLU A 29 -16.23 6.43 -3.19
CA GLU A 29 -17.33 5.51 -2.91
C GLU A 29 -18.22 5.33 -4.14
N LEU A 30 -18.70 4.10 -4.35
CA LEU A 30 -19.51 3.74 -5.51
C LEU A 30 -20.81 3.04 -5.08
N VAL A 31 -21.92 3.48 -5.65
CA VAL A 31 -23.20 2.76 -5.53
C VAL A 31 -23.39 1.94 -6.79
N ALA A 32 -23.57 0.62 -6.61
CA ALA A 32 -23.84 -0.31 -7.69
C ALA A 32 -25.27 -0.85 -7.59
N ASP A 33 -25.89 -1.10 -8.74
CA ASP A 33 -27.16 -1.83 -8.83
C ASP A 33 -26.96 -3.29 -8.35
N PRO A 34 -27.79 -3.79 -7.43
CA PRO A 34 -27.57 -5.09 -6.80
C PRO A 34 -27.80 -6.28 -7.74
N GLU A 35 -28.54 -6.11 -8.84
CA GLU A 35 -28.84 -7.18 -9.78
C GLU A 35 -27.87 -7.18 -10.97
N THR A 36 -27.59 -5.99 -11.49
CA THR A 36 -26.84 -5.81 -12.75
C THR A 36 -25.38 -5.42 -12.54
N ASN A 37 -25.00 -4.99 -11.33
CA ASN A 37 -23.72 -4.36 -11.02
C ASN A 37 -23.43 -3.09 -11.83
N GLU A 38 -24.46 -2.45 -12.40
CA GLU A 38 -24.31 -1.14 -13.03
C GLU A 38 -23.83 -0.11 -12.00
N LEU A 39 -22.88 0.75 -12.38
CA LEU A 39 -22.50 1.90 -11.57
C LEU A 39 -23.64 2.94 -11.60
N LEU A 40 -24.32 3.13 -10.48
CA LEU A 40 -25.42 4.08 -10.33
C LEU A 40 -24.92 5.45 -9.86
N HIS A 41 -23.92 5.48 -8.98
CA HIS A 41 -23.39 6.71 -8.41
C HIS A 41 -21.92 6.58 -8.05
N TYR A 42 -21.16 7.67 -8.19
CA TYR A 42 -19.76 7.77 -7.79
C TYR A 42 -19.54 9.08 -7.05
N THR A 43 -18.91 9.02 -5.89
CA THR A 43 -18.54 10.20 -5.10
C THR A 43 -17.12 10.06 -4.57
N GLU A 44 -16.27 11.03 -4.89
CA GLU A 44 -14.90 11.08 -4.39
C GLU A 44 -14.88 11.62 -2.96
N LYS A 45 -14.45 10.80 -1.99
CA LYS A 45 -14.24 11.17 -0.58
C LYS A 45 -15.40 11.97 0.02
N PRO A 46 -16.60 11.37 0.09
CA PRO A 46 -17.77 12.07 0.58
C PRO A 46 -17.63 12.43 2.07
N GLU A 47 -18.19 13.57 2.47
CA GLU A 47 -18.25 13.97 3.89
C GLU A 47 -19.16 13.05 4.73
N THR A 48 -20.17 12.45 4.09
CA THR A 48 -21.08 11.50 4.71
C THR A 48 -20.98 10.15 4.02
N PHE A 49 -21.08 9.06 4.77
CA PHE A 49 -21.08 7.71 4.23
C PHE A 49 -22.16 7.52 3.15
N VAL A 50 -21.77 7.07 1.97
CA VAL A 50 -22.64 6.75 0.82
C VAL A 50 -22.67 5.25 0.57
N SER A 51 -21.51 4.58 0.55
CA SER A 51 -21.37 3.14 0.32
C SER A 51 -20.11 2.56 0.94
N ASP A 52 -20.16 1.27 1.29
CA ASP A 52 -19.03 0.45 1.72
C ASP A 52 -18.13 -0.01 0.57
N ARG A 53 -18.50 0.26 -0.69
CA ARG A 53 -17.71 -0.12 -1.88
C ARG A 53 -16.85 1.04 -2.34
N ILE A 54 -15.54 0.79 -2.39
CA ILE A 54 -14.55 1.80 -2.76
C ILE A 54 -13.87 1.49 -4.09
N ASN A 55 -13.40 2.56 -4.75
CA ASN A 55 -12.66 2.49 -6.00
C ASN A 55 -11.23 1.99 -5.76
N CYS A 56 -10.86 0.88 -6.38
CA CYS A 56 -9.52 0.30 -6.27
C CYS A 56 -8.52 0.84 -7.30
N GLY A 57 -8.94 1.74 -8.20
CA GLY A 57 -8.06 2.34 -9.21
C GLY A 57 -7.70 1.43 -10.39
N VAL A 58 -8.38 0.29 -10.55
CA VAL A 58 -8.20 -0.65 -11.66
C VAL A 58 -9.44 -0.65 -12.54
N TYR A 59 -9.23 -0.49 -13.84
CA TYR A 59 -10.29 -0.31 -14.81
C TYR A 59 -10.07 -1.17 -16.05
N VAL A 60 -11.15 -1.68 -16.63
CA VAL A 60 -11.18 -2.29 -17.96
C VAL A 60 -12.13 -1.49 -18.81
N PHE A 61 -11.67 -1.02 -19.97
CA PHE A 61 -12.50 -0.26 -20.91
C PHE A 61 -12.45 -0.88 -22.30
N THR A 62 -13.56 -0.72 -23.02
CA THR A 62 -13.60 -0.82 -24.48
C THR A 62 -12.92 0.42 -25.10
N PRO A 63 -12.51 0.38 -26.37
CA PRO A 63 -11.95 1.56 -27.07
C PRO A 63 -12.87 2.79 -27.08
N ASP A 64 -14.17 2.63 -26.83
CA ASP A 64 -15.14 3.73 -26.79
C ASP A 64 -14.86 4.77 -25.69
N ILE A 65 -14.03 4.42 -24.71
CA ILE A 65 -13.53 5.38 -23.70
C ILE A 65 -12.85 6.60 -24.33
N PHE A 66 -12.17 6.44 -25.48
CA PHE A 66 -11.52 7.55 -26.16
C PHE A 66 -12.54 8.55 -26.73
N ASN A 67 -13.72 8.08 -27.14
CA ASN A 67 -14.83 8.95 -27.55
C ASN A 67 -15.37 9.75 -26.35
N ALA A 68 -15.46 9.11 -25.18
CA ALA A 68 -15.85 9.80 -23.94
C ALA A 68 -14.83 10.87 -23.55
N ILE A 69 -13.52 10.55 -23.60
CA ILE A 69 -12.43 11.51 -23.34
C ILE A 69 -12.48 12.69 -24.32
N GLN A 70 -12.69 12.41 -25.61
CA GLN A 70 -12.83 13.46 -26.62
C GLN A 70 -14.06 14.34 -26.35
N GLY A 71 -15.19 13.74 -25.96
CA GLY A 71 -16.41 14.45 -25.59
C GLY A 71 -16.20 15.47 -24.46
N VAL A 72 -15.44 15.10 -23.42
CA VAL A 72 -15.08 16.01 -22.32
C VAL A 72 -14.30 17.23 -22.83
N SER A 73 -13.32 17.02 -23.73
CA SER A 73 -12.52 18.10 -24.28
C SER A 73 -13.36 19.11 -25.07
N THR A 74 -14.29 18.60 -25.89
CA THR A 74 -15.19 19.44 -26.70
C THR A 74 -16.16 20.23 -25.83
N GLN A 75 -16.82 19.58 -24.86
CA GLN A 75 -17.76 20.26 -23.93
C GLN A 75 -17.08 21.39 -23.15
N ARG A 76 -15.81 21.20 -22.74
CA ARG A 76 -15.04 22.26 -22.06
C ARG A 76 -14.74 23.44 -22.96
N LYS A 77 -14.41 23.21 -24.24
CA LYS A 77 -14.22 24.27 -25.23
C LYS A 77 -15.53 25.04 -25.46
N ASP A 78 -16.65 24.35 -25.58
CA ASP A 78 -17.96 24.98 -25.76
C ASP A 78 -18.36 25.82 -24.53
N ARG A 79 -18.12 25.31 -23.32
CA ARG A 79 -18.36 26.06 -22.07
C ARG A 79 -17.45 27.27 -21.92
N ALA A 80 -16.19 27.18 -22.36
CA ALA A 80 -15.27 28.32 -22.40
C ALA A 80 -15.70 29.37 -23.43
N ASN A 81 -16.24 28.94 -24.58
CA ASN A 81 -16.78 29.84 -25.61
C ASN A 81 -18.07 30.53 -25.14
N LEU A 82 -18.96 29.83 -24.44
CA LEU A 82 -20.17 30.39 -23.81
C LEU A 82 -19.86 31.40 -22.69
N ARG A 83 -18.78 31.19 -21.93
CA ARG A 83 -18.33 32.15 -20.88
C ARG A 83 -17.86 33.50 -21.45
N ARG A 84 -17.54 33.61 -22.74
CA ARG A 84 -17.26 34.90 -23.38
C ARG A 84 -18.50 35.77 -23.62
N VAL A 85 -19.71 35.28 -23.32
CA VAL A 85 -20.97 35.99 -23.58
C VAL A 85 -21.66 36.52 -22.29
N SER A 86 -21.14 36.20 -21.09
CA SER A 86 -21.64 36.78 -19.84
C SER A 86 -20.75 37.92 -19.37
N SER A 87 -21.22 39.15 -19.57
CA SER A 87 -20.53 40.42 -19.27
C SER A 87 -20.38 40.74 -17.78
N PHE A 88 -20.42 39.76 -16.87
CA PHE A 88 -20.43 40.00 -15.42
C PHE A 88 -19.18 39.50 -14.66
N GLU A 89 -18.31 38.68 -15.26
CA GLU A 89 -17.08 38.16 -14.61
C GLU A 89 -15.80 38.96 -14.92
N ALA A 90 -15.88 40.08 -15.64
CA ALA A 90 -14.73 40.91 -16.03
C ALA A 90 -14.01 41.64 -14.86
N LEU A 91 -14.39 41.37 -13.60
CA LEU A 91 -13.84 42.02 -12.40
C LEU A 91 -13.09 41.07 -11.44
N GLN A 92 -12.89 39.79 -11.77
CA GLN A 92 -12.05 38.90 -10.96
C GLN A 92 -10.60 38.85 -11.47
N PRO A 93 -9.59 38.93 -10.56
CA PRO A 93 -8.20 39.00 -10.94
C PRO A 93 -7.74 37.72 -11.66
N VAL A 94 -7.16 37.94 -12.85
CA VAL A 94 -6.63 36.95 -13.79
C VAL A 94 -5.37 36.29 -13.21
N ASN A 95 -5.51 35.45 -12.19
CA ASN A 95 -4.41 34.66 -11.66
C ASN A 95 -4.90 33.30 -11.16
N ARG A 96 -5.17 32.42 -12.15
CA ARG A 96 -5.00 30.95 -12.13
C ARG A 96 -5.79 30.38 -13.32
N SER A 97 -5.26 30.53 -14.53
CA SER A 97 -5.66 29.65 -15.64
C SER A 97 -5.16 28.24 -15.33
N LEU A 98 -5.97 27.45 -14.61
CA LEU A 98 -5.77 26.02 -14.46
C LEU A 98 -5.56 25.43 -15.88
N PRO A 99 -4.55 24.58 -16.09
CA PRO A 99 -4.27 24.03 -17.41
C PRO A 99 -5.52 23.31 -17.94
N THR A 100 -6.03 23.70 -19.09
CA THR A 100 -7.27 23.15 -19.69
C THR A 100 -7.08 21.77 -20.34
N ASN A 101 -5.86 21.21 -20.28
CA ASN A 101 -5.45 20.01 -21.00
C ASN A 101 -5.32 18.76 -20.11
N PHE A 102 -6.16 18.60 -19.09
CA PHE A 102 -6.23 17.34 -18.33
C PHE A 102 -7.68 16.87 -18.21
N VAL A 103 -7.89 15.55 -18.17
CA VAL A 103 -9.19 14.91 -17.93
C VAL A 103 -9.06 14.07 -16.67
N ARG A 104 -9.99 14.23 -15.73
CA ARG A 104 -10.07 13.46 -14.49
C ARG A 104 -11.06 12.33 -14.69
N LEU A 105 -10.59 11.09 -14.56
CA LEU A 105 -11.42 9.92 -14.85
C LEU A 105 -12.67 9.90 -13.95
N ASP A 106 -12.49 10.07 -12.65
CA ASP A 106 -13.54 10.15 -11.63
C ASP A 106 -14.60 11.22 -11.95
N GLN A 107 -14.19 12.49 -12.02
CA GLN A 107 -15.13 13.62 -12.10
C GLN A 107 -15.67 13.87 -13.51
N ASP A 108 -14.84 13.69 -14.54
CA ASP A 108 -15.21 14.05 -15.92
C ASP A 108 -15.81 12.87 -16.70
N ILE A 109 -15.56 11.62 -16.27
CA ILE A 109 -15.99 10.42 -17.01
C ILE A 109 -16.89 9.53 -16.13
N LEU A 110 -16.44 9.09 -14.95
CA LEU A 110 -17.21 8.14 -14.13
C LEU A 110 -18.51 8.76 -13.63
N THR A 111 -18.46 9.92 -12.98
CA THR A 111 -19.66 10.59 -12.46
C THR A 111 -20.69 10.90 -13.55
N PRO A 112 -20.32 11.46 -14.74
CA PRO A 112 -21.30 11.72 -15.79
C PRO A 112 -21.82 10.49 -16.52
N LEU A 113 -21.13 9.35 -16.46
CA LEU A 113 -21.55 8.09 -17.10
C LEU A 113 -22.24 7.12 -16.14
N ALA A 114 -22.25 7.40 -14.83
CA ALA A 114 -23.02 6.66 -13.84
C ALA A 114 -24.53 6.71 -14.16
N GLY A 115 -25.21 5.57 -14.04
CA GLY A 115 -26.64 5.39 -14.34
C GLY A 115 -27.00 5.39 -15.83
N LYS A 116 -26.01 5.31 -16.74
CA LYS A 116 -26.23 5.30 -18.20
C LYS A 116 -26.03 3.92 -18.83
N LYS A 117 -25.95 2.84 -18.04
CA LYS A 117 -25.68 1.46 -18.49
C LYS A 117 -24.37 1.31 -19.27
N GLN A 118 -23.39 2.16 -18.97
CA GLN A 118 -22.08 2.14 -19.62
C GLN A 118 -20.96 1.67 -18.70
N LEU A 119 -21.11 1.84 -17.39
CA LEU A 119 -20.10 1.50 -16.41
C LEU A 119 -20.65 0.48 -15.42
N TYR A 120 -19.81 -0.49 -15.07
CA TYR A 120 -20.15 -1.58 -14.16
C TYR A 120 -19.09 -1.73 -13.07
N THR A 121 -19.46 -2.32 -11.95
CA THR A 121 -18.53 -2.64 -10.86
C THR A 121 -18.19 -4.13 -10.86
N TYR A 122 -16.99 -4.45 -10.39
CA TYR A 122 -16.52 -5.81 -10.16
C TYR A 122 -15.93 -5.87 -8.75
N GLU A 123 -16.66 -6.48 -7.83
CA GLU A 123 -16.24 -6.66 -6.44
C GLU A 123 -15.16 -7.75 -6.36
N THR A 124 -14.00 -7.40 -5.79
CA THR A 124 -12.93 -8.37 -5.50
C THR A 124 -13.12 -9.00 -4.12
N MET A 125 -12.79 -10.28 -4.02
CA MET A 125 -12.73 -11.01 -2.74
C MET A 125 -11.29 -11.14 -2.22
N ASP A 126 -10.30 -10.79 -3.05
CA ASP A 126 -8.90 -10.72 -2.66
C ASP A 126 -8.64 -9.47 -1.82
N PHE A 127 -7.55 -9.48 -1.03
CA PHE A 127 -7.20 -8.30 -0.24
C PHE A 127 -6.84 -7.11 -1.15
N TRP A 128 -7.20 -5.92 -0.69
CA TRP A 128 -6.79 -4.66 -1.29
C TRP A 128 -6.39 -3.70 -0.18
N GLU A 129 -5.22 -3.09 -0.32
CA GLU A 129 -4.69 -2.12 0.64
C GLU A 129 -3.87 -1.04 -0.05
N GLN A 130 -3.91 0.19 0.47
CA GLN A 130 -3.12 1.30 -0.04
C GLN A 130 -1.85 1.52 0.78
N ILE A 131 -0.71 1.66 0.11
CA ILE A 131 0.55 2.03 0.75
C ILE A 131 0.69 3.56 0.73
N LYS A 132 0.15 4.24 1.76
CA LYS A 132 0.33 5.70 1.98
C LYS A 132 1.48 6.02 2.94
N THR A 133 1.72 5.14 3.89
CA THR A 133 2.77 5.27 4.92
C THR A 133 3.76 4.11 4.78
N PRO A 134 5.00 4.26 5.27
CA PRO A 134 5.93 3.14 5.31
C PRO A 134 5.41 1.97 6.16
N GLY A 135 4.69 2.26 7.26
CA GLY A 135 4.06 1.26 8.12
C GLY A 135 3.12 0.31 7.37
N MET A 136 2.37 0.83 6.40
CA MET A 136 1.51 0.00 5.55
C MET A 136 2.28 -1.03 4.72
N SER A 137 3.57 -0.82 4.45
CA SER A 137 4.40 -1.82 3.76
C SER A 137 4.54 -3.11 4.58
N LEU A 138 4.62 -3.00 5.91
CA LEU A 138 4.65 -4.18 6.80
C LEU A 138 3.30 -4.91 6.79
N LYS A 139 2.19 -4.17 6.88
CA LYS A 139 0.83 -4.73 6.79
C LYS A 139 0.64 -5.47 5.45
N CYS A 140 0.96 -4.81 4.34
CA CYS A 140 0.84 -5.39 3.00
C CYS A 140 1.75 -6.62 2.83
N SER A 141 2.98 -6.58 3.37
CA SER A 141 3.85 -7.77 3.36
C SER A 141 3.21 -8.94 4.09
N GLY A 142 2.58 -8.71 5.25
CA GLY A 142 1.83 -9.75 5.97
C GLY A 142 0.66 -10.32 5.16
N LEU A 143 -0.10 -9.46 4.47
CA LEU A 143 -1.21 -9.91 3.60
C LEU A 143 -0.72 -10.78 2.43
N TYR A 144 0.39 -10.41 1.79
CA TYR A 144 1.01 -11.23 0.75
C TYR A 144 1.51 -12.58 1.28
N LEU A 145 2.16 -12.59 2.44
CA LEU A 145 2.62 -13.83 3.08
C LEU A 145 1.44 -14.75 3.43
N ALA A 146 0.36 -14.19 3.96
CA ALA A 146 -0.87 -14.92 4.22
C ALA A 146 -1.49 -15.46 2.92
N GLN A 147 -1.47 -14.71 1.82
CA GLN A 147 -1.94 -15.21 0.52
C GLN A 147 -1.07 -16.35 -0.01
N TYR A 148 0.25 -16.31 0.20
CA TYR A 148 1.14 -17.41 -0.18
C TYR A 148 0.85 -18.70 0.58
N SER A 149 0.38 -18.62 1.83
CA SER A 149 -0.05 -19.82 2.58
C SER A 149 -1.14 -20.63 1.86
N SER A 150 -1.97 -19.95 1.04
CA SER A 150 -3.07 -20.58 0.30
C SER A 150 -2.72 -20.85 -1.17
N THR A 151 -1.98 -19.95 -1.80
CA THR A 151 -1.72 -19.97 -3.26
C THR A 151 -0.41 -20.63 -3.65
N SER A 152 0.63 -20.49 -2.83
CA SER A 152 1.98 -20.99 -3.10
C SER A 152 2.74 -21.30 -1.80
N PRO A 153 2.30 -22.33 -1.05
CA PRO A 153 2.88 -22.63 0.27
C PRO A 153 4.37 -22.99 0.21
N HIS A 154 4.83 -23.50 -0.94
CA HIS A 154 6.22 -23.86 -1.19
C HIS A 154 7.20 -22.68 -1.13
N LEU A 155 6.72 -21.44 -1.23
CA LEU A 155 7.55 -20.23 -1.07
C LEU A 155 7.78 -19.86 0.40
N LEU A 156 6.93 -20.35 1.31
CA LEU A 156 7.06 -20.08 2.74
C LEU A 156 8.09 -21.02 3.36
N ALA A 157 8.91 -20.45 4.25
CA ALA A 157 9.88 -21.20 4.99
C ALA A 157 9.20 -21.97 6.14
N SER A 158 9.73 -23.14 6.48
CA SER A 158 9.29 -23.95 7.61
C SER A 158 10.50 -24.45 8.38
N GLY A 159 10.44 -24.49 9.71
CA GLY A 159 11.54 -24.94 10.53
C GLY A 159 11.13 -25.19 11.98
N ASP A 160 11.59 -26.31 12.53
CA ASP A 160 11.23 -26.81 13.86
C ASP A 160 12.21 -26.39 14.96
N GLY A 161 13.35 -25.80 14.61
CA GLY A 161 14.42 -25.46 15.55
C GLY A 161 15.45 -26.57 15.79
N SER A 162 15.37 -27.71 15.09
CA SER A 162 16.33 -28.82 15.26
C SER A 162 17.59 -28.64 14.42
N LYS A 163 17.42 -28.51 13.09
CA LYS A 163 18.50 -28.29 12.12
C LYS A 163 18.43 -26.93 11.43
N THR A 164 17.25 -26.31 11.44
CA THR A 164 16.96 -25.01 10.85
C THR A 164 16.33 -24.12 11.92
N ALA A 165 16.30 -22.80 11.68
CA ALA A 165 15.64 -21.86 12.59
C ALA A 165 14.21 -22.27 12.93
N THR A 166 13.75 -21.92 14.12
CA THR A 166 12.34 -22.09 14.49
C THR A 166 11.52 -21.05 13.75
N ILE A 167 10.58 -21.50 12.92
CA ILE A 167 9.71 -20.63 12.12
C ILE A 167 8.28 -20.77 12.61
N SER A 168 7.61 -19.63 12.83
CA SER A 168 6.24 -19.56 13.31
C SER A 168 5.40 -18.65 12.42
N GLY A 169 4.30 -19.18 11.86
CA GLY A 169 3.43 -18.43 10.94
C GLY A 169 4.05 -18.25 9.56
N ASP A 170 3.52 -17.28 8.79
CA ASP A 170 3.94 -17.06 7.41
C ASP A 170 5.26 -16.28 7.36
N VAL A 171 6.31 -16.93 6.87
CA VAL A 171 7.66 -16.37 6.78
C VAL A 171 8.24 -16.68 5.41
N TYR A 172 8.83 -15.68 4.77
CA TYR A 172 9.59 -15.85 3.55
C TYR A 172 11.08 -15.66 3.82
N ILE A 173 11.90 -16.60 3.33
CA ILE A 173 13.36 -16.52 3.42
C ILE A 173 13.93 -16.74 2.03
N HIS A 174 14.63 -15.74 1.51
CA HIS A 174 15.28 -15.86 0.21
C HIS A 174 16.32 -17.00 0.22
N PRO A 175 16.47 -17.81 -0.84
CA PRO A 175 17.39 -18.95 -0.87
C PRO A 175 18.87 -18.62 -0.60
N SER A 176 19.31 -17.38 -0.86
CA SER A 176 20.68 -16.93 -0.58
C SER A 176 20.90 -16.42 0.83
N ALA A 177 19.84 -16.21 1.62
CA ALA A 177 19.94 -15.75 3.00
C ALA A 177 20.51 -16.86 3.89
N LYS A 178 21.28 -16.47 4.91
CA LYS A 178 21.88 -17.39 5.87
C LYS A 178 21.26 -17.14 7.23
N VAL A 179 20.58 -18.14 7.76
CA VAL A 179 19.89 -18.06 9.04
C VAL A 179 20.47 -19.09 10.00
N HIS A 180 20.88 -18.64 11.19
CA HIS A 180 21.39 -19.55 12.21
C HIS A 180 20.27 -20.46 12.77
N PRO A 181 20.52 -21.77 13.01
CA PRO A 181 19.50 -22.71 13.48
C PRO A 181 18.82 -22.35 14.82
N THR A 182 19.47 -21.54 15.66
CA THR A 182 18.92 -21.11 16.96
C THR A 182 18.06 -19.84 16.86
N ALA A 183 17.97 -19.21 15.70
CA ALA A 183 17.12 -18.04 15.49
C ALA A 183 15.64 -18.42 15.53
N LYS A 184 14.78 -17.47 15.94
CA LYS A 184 13.33 -17.62 15.95
C LYS A 184 12.69 -16.55 15.09
N ILE A 185 11.93 -16.96 14.09
CA ILE A 185 11.43 -16.07 13.04
C ILE A 185 9.92 -16.23 12.90
N GLY A 186 9.22 -15.10 12.91
CA GLY A 186 7.81 -14.99 12.61
C GLY A 186 6.93 -14.65 13.82
N PRO A 187 5.63 -14.36 13.57
CA PRO A 187 4.97 -14.37 12.25
C PRO A 187 5.30 -13.16 11.37
N ASN A 188 4.90 -13.21 10.09
CA ASN A 188 4.91 -12.11 9.12
C ASN A 188 6.30 -11.50 8.88
N VAL A 189 7.30 -12.34 8.63
CA VAL A 189 8.68 -11.89 8.39
C VAL A 189 9.08 -12.20 6.96
N SER A 190 9.69 -11.23 6.29
CA SER A 190 10.36 -11.42 4.99
C SER A 190 11.84 -11.12 5.11
N ILE A 191 12.67 -12.06 4.65
CA ILE A 191 14.13 -11.96 4.65
C ILE A 191 14.62 -12.02 3.20
N SER A 192 15.29 -10.95 2.77
CA SER A 192 15.72 -10.76 1.39
C SER A 192 17.12 -11.34 1.13
N ALA A 193 17.68 -11.06 -0.05
CA ALA A 193 18.87 -11.76 -0.52
C ALA A 193 20.10 -11.44 0.33
N ASN A 194 20.94 -12.45 0.55
CA ASN A 194 22.24 -12.36 1.23
C ASN A 194 22.21 -11.85 2.69
N ALA A 195 21.01 -11.66 3.25
CA ALA A 195 20.84 -11.30 4.65
C ALA A 195 21.41 -12.41 5.55
N ARG A 196 22.03 -12.00 6.66
CA ARG A 196 22.66 -12.90 7.64
C ARG A 196 21.99 -12.71 8.99
N ILE A 197 21.37 -13.77 9.50
CA ILE A 197 20.67 -13.78 10.79
C ILE A 197 21.48 -14.61 11.78
N GLY A 198 21.98 -13.94 12.81
CA GLY A 198 22.82 -14.49 13.86
C GLY A 198 22.11 -15.42 14.84
N ALA A 199 22.90 -16.06 15.68
CA ALA A 199 22.41 -17.01 16.68
C ALA A 199 21.47 -16.35 17.70
N GLY A 200 20.35 -17.00 18.02
CA GLY A 200 19.40 -16.53 19.03
C GLY A 200 18.59 -15.28 18.65
N ALA A 201 18.80 -14.74 17.45
CA ALA A 201 18.06 -13.58 16.96
C ALA A 201 16.55 -13.86 16.87
N ARG A 202 15.74 -12.83 17.10
CA ARG A 202 14.27 -12.91 17.10
C ARG A 202 13.66 -11.87 16.18
N LEU A 203 12.86 -12.32 15.22
CA LEU A 203 12.25 -11.47 14.20
C LEU A 203 10.73 -11.64 14.20
N ILE A 204 9.96 -10.55 14.27
CA ILE A 204 8.49 -10.57 14.29
C ILE A 204 7.95 -9.40 13.48
N SER A 205 7.03 -9.66 12.54
CA SER A 205 6.34 -8.62 11.76
C SER A 205 7.31 -7.58 11.18
N CYS A 206 8.36 -8.03 10.49
CA CYS A 206 9.43 -7.17 9.99
C CYS A 206 9.87 -7.53 8.58
N ILE A 207 10.39 -6.54 7.86
CA ILE A 207 11.00 -6.70 6.53
C ILE A 207 12.51 -6.48 6.67
N ILE A 208 13.29 -7.48 6.27
CA ILE A 208 14.75 -7.44 6.25
C ILE A 208 15.21 -7.39 4.79
N LEU A 209 15.80 -6.28 4.37
CA LEU A 209 16.26 -6.07 2.99
C LEU A 209 17.64 -6.70 2.72
N ASP A 210 18.14 -6.53 1.50
CA ASP A 210 19.33 -7.25 1.04
C ASP A 210 20.59 -6.84 1.80
N ASP A 211 21.49 -7.81 1.95
CA ASP A 211 22.80 -7.64 2.59
C ASP A 211 22.74 -7.12 4.03
N VAL A 212 21.59 -7.24 4.70
CA VAL A 212 21.45 -6.90 6.12
C VAL A 212 22.11 -7.94 7.01
N GLU A 213 22.79 -7.49 8.07
CA GLU A 213 23.40 -8.35 9.07
C GLU A 213 22.79 -8.14 10.45
N ILE A 214 22.12 -9.15 10.98
CA ILE A 214 21.55 -9.15 12.32
C ILE A 214 22.43 -10.04 13.19
N LYS A 215 23.13 -9.47 14.18
CA LYS A 215 24.05 -10.20 15.05
C LYS A 215 23.32 -11.01 16.13
N GLU A 216 24.09 -11.68 16.98
CA GLU A 216 23.58 -12.63 17.97
C GLU A 216 22.64 -11.97 18.99
N ASN A 217 21.57 -12.68 19.33
CA ASN A 217 20.55 -12.29 20.32
C ASN A 217 19.86 -10.94 20.07
N ALA A 218 20.04 -10.36 18.88
CA ALA A 218 19.34 -9.16 18.48
C ALA A 218 17.84 -9.43 18.27
N VAL A 219 17.02 -8.39 18.44
CA VAL A 219 15.57 -8.50 18.29
C VAL A 219 15.03 -7.43 17.36
N VAL A 220 14.24 -7.84 16.36
CA VAL A 220 13.57 -6.93 15.42
C VAL A 220 12.08 -7.19 15.40
N ILE A 221 11.28 -6.16 15.70
CA ILE A 221 9.82 -6.28 15.83
C ILE A 221 9.15 -5.08 15.17
N HIS A 222 8.15 -5.27 14.32
CA HIS A 222 7.40 -4.17 13.68
C HIS A 222 8.34 -3.11 13.05
N ALA A 223 9.30 -3.58 12.25
CA ALA A 223 10.34 -2.73 11.71
C ALA A 223 10.72 -3.08 10.27
N ILE A 224 11.23 -2.09 9.55
CA ILE A 224 11.81 -2.23 8.22
C ILE A 224 13.31 -1.95 8.35
N VAL A 225 14.14 -2.94 8.02
CA VAL A 225 15.60 -2.81 8.07
C VAL A 225 16.13 -2.65 6.65
N GLY A 226 16.59 -1.44 6.33
CA GLY A 226 17.07 -1.05 5.02
C GLY A 226 18.35 -1.77 4.59
N TRP A 227 18.62 -1.78 3.29
CA TRP A 227 19.75 -2.48 2.66
C TRP A 227 21.09 -2.23 3.36
N LYS A 228 21.95 -3.25 3.42
CA LYS A 228 23.33 -3.17 3.97
C LYS A 228 23.41 -2.67 5.42
N SER A 229 22.29 -2.65 6.14
CA SER A 229 22.28 -2.25 7.54
C SER A 229 22.79 -3.37 8.43
N SER A 230 23.32 -3.00 9.60
CA SER A 230 23.75 -3.95 10.61
C SER A 230 23.07 -3.69 11.95
N ILE A 231 22.66 -4.75 12.64
CA ILE A 231 22.08 -4.69 13.98
C ILE A 231 23.01 -5.45 14.93
N GLY A 232 23.51 -4.72 15.92
CA GLY A 232 24.45 -5.20 16.92
C GLY A 232 23.93 -6.33 17.80
N ARG A 233 24.85 -6.93 18.56
CA ARG A 233 24.53 -8.00 19.52
C ARG A 233 23.69 -7.46 20.64
N TRP A 234 22.68 -8.22 21.06
CA TRP A 234 21.75 -7.81 22.12
C TRP A 234 21.00 -6.49 21.86
N SER A 235 21.10 -5.96 20.64
CA SER A 235 20.42 -4.74 20.22
C SER A 235 18.96 -5.03 19.90
N ARG A 236 18.11 -4.02 20.03
CA ARG A 236 16.66 -4.18 19.86
C ARG A 236 16.09 -3.07 19.00
N VAL A 237 15.51 -3.43 17.87
CA VAL A 237 14.87 -2.52 16.91
C VAL A 237 13.38 -2.85 16.90
N GLN A 238 12.56 -2.00 17.51
CA GLN A 238 11.13 -2.32 17.71
C GLN A 238 10.18 -1.18 17.37
N GLY A 239 8.98 -1.51 16.90
CA GLY A 239 7.84 -0.60 16.76
C GLY A 239 6.64 -1.04 17.61
N VAL A 240 5.67 -0.16 17.83
CA VAL A 240 4.39 -0.49 18.49
C VAL A 240 3.49 -1.36 17.61
N GLY A 241 3.62 -1.26 16.29
CA GLY A 241 2.78 -1.97 15.33
C GLY A 241 1.55 -1.19 14.86
N ASP A 242 1.51 0.12 15.09
CA ASP A 242 0.52 1.01 14.46
C ASP A 242 1.00 1.40 13.06
N TYR A 243 0.46 0.76 12.03
CA TYR A 243 0.89 0.98 10.65
C TYR A 243 0.46 2.33 10.06
N ASN A 244 -0.52 3.01 10.68
CA ASN A 244 -1.03 4.29 10.20
C ASN A 244 -0.30 5.48 10.84
N SER A 245 0.21 5.31 12.06
CA SER A 245 0.99 6.34 12.74
C SER A 245 2.37 6.55 12.09
N LYS A 246 2.79 7.82 11.96
CA LYS A 246 4.09 8.21 11.42
C LYS A 246 5.26 7.53 12.13
N LEU A 247 5.14 7.32 13.45
CA LEU A 247 6.14 6.67 14.31
C LEU A 247 5.59 5.39 14.94
N GLY A 248 4.65 4.70 14.30
CA GLY A 248 4.12 3.43 14.83
C GLY A 248 4.97 2.21 14.51
N ILE A 249 5.97 2.36 13.64
CA ILE A 249 6.98 1.34 13.29
C ILE A 249 8.38 1.94 13.35
N THR A 250 9.41 1.08 13.42
CA THR A 250 10.81 1.53 13.28
C THR A 250 11.33 1.29 11.87
N ILE A 251 12.02 2.28 11.30
CA ILE A 251 12.56 2.22 9.95
C ILE A 251 14.04 2.58 9.99
N LEU A 252 14.88 1.67 9.53
CA LEU A 252 16.29 1.94 9.29
C LEU A 252 16.49 2.12 7.78
N GLY A 253 17.11 3.22 7.37
CA GLY A 253 17.49 3.47 5.98
C GLY A 253 18.61 2.55 5.50
N GLU A 254 19.17 2.85 4.31
CA GLU A 254 20.32 2.09 3.80
C GLU A 254 21.57 2.33 4.64
N SER A 255 22.38 1.28 4.85
CA SER A 255 23.68 1.34 5.51
C SER A 255 23.62 1.96 6.91
N VAL A 256 22.57 1.65 7.68
CA VAL A 256 22.48 2.03 9.09
C VAL A 256 23.14 0.97 9.96
N SER A 257 24.04 1.37 10.85
CA SER A 257 24.68 0.48 11.81
C SER A 257 24.18 0.77 13.22
N VAL A 258 23.51 -0.20 13.83
CA VAL A 258 23.10 -0.15 15.23
C VAL A 258 24.17 -0.90 16.02
N GLU A 259 24.85 -0.22 16.93
CA GLU A 259 25.89 -0.84 17.76
C GLU A 259 25.32 -1.88 18.73
N ASP A 260 26.20 -2.69 19.29
CA ASP A 260 25.85 -3.71 20.28
C ASP A 260 25.15 -3.05 21.50
N GLU A 261 24.11 -3.71 22.03
CA GLU A 261 23.30 -3.29 23.19
C GLU A 261 22.46 -2.01 23.00
N VAL A 262 22.37 -1.47 21.76
CA VAL A 262 21.56 -0.29 21.45
C VAL A 262 20.09 -0.65 21.22
N VAL A 263 19.19 0.19 21.74
CA VAL A 263 17.73 0.03 21.61
C VAL A 263 17.15 1.17 20.76
N VAL A 264 16.43 0.82 19.70
CA VAL A 264 15.77 1.73 18.77
C VAL A 264 14.27 1.46 18.80
N ILE A 265 13.48 2.46 19.19
CA ILE A 265 12.03 2.32 19.37
C ILE A 265 11.31 3.38 18.56
N ASN A 266 10.30 2.98 17.78
CA ASN A 266 9.39 3.91 17.08
C ASN A 266 10.11 5.03 16.32
N SER A 267 11.23 4.74 15.66
CA SER A 267 12.12 5.76 15.12
C SER A 267 12.36 5.58 13.62
N ILE A 268 12.61 6.69 12.93
CA ILE A 268 13.01 6.70 11.51
C ILE A 268 14.45 7.17 11.42
N VAL A 269 15.33 6.29 10.98
CA VAL A 269 16.76 6.57 10.85
C VAL A 269 17.10 6.69 9.38
N LEU A 270 17.58 7.86 8.95
CA LEU A 270 17.99 8.08 7.57
C LEU A 270 19.25 7.27 7.22
N PRO A 271 19.55 7.10 5.91
CA PRO A 271 20.69 6.31 5.47
C PRO A 271 22.05 6.77 6.01
N ASN A 272 23.01 5.84 6.05
CA ASN A 272 24.42 6.06 6.41
C ASN A 272 24.63 6.62 7.82
N LYS A 273 23.88 6.10 8.80
CA LYS A 273 23.99 6.50 10.21
C LYS A 273 24.55 5.37 11.05
N THR A 274 25.26 5.73 12.11
CA THR A 274 25.68 4.81 13.16
C THR A 274 25.01 5.22 14.45
N LEU A 275 24.27 4.30 15.06
CA LEU A 275 23.59 4.50 16.35
C LEU A 275 24.42 3.83 17.43
N ASN A 276 25.06 4.65 18.27
CA ASN A 276 25.81 4.23 19.44
C ASN A 276 25.08 4.49 20.77
N VAL A 277 23.91 5.14 20.69
CA VAL A 277 23.04 5.44 21.84
C VAL A 277 21.62 5.02 21.47
N SER A 278 20.87 4.55 22.46
CA SER A 278 19.47 4.20 22.31
C SER A 278 18.61 5.41 21.96
N VAL A 279 17.66 5.22 21.05
CA VAL A 279 16.79 6.27 20.52
C VAL A 279 15.33 5.83 20.56
N GLN A 280 14.43 6.76 20.84
CA GLN A 280 13.01 6.48 20.93
C GLN A 280 12.19 7.64 20.35
N GLU A 281 11.23 7.32 19.50
CA GLU A 281 10.23 8.27 18.97
C GLU A 281 10.85 9.47 18.23
N GLU A 282 11.96 9.24 17.54
CA GLU A 282 12.73 10.27 16.86
C GLU A 282 12.89 10.02 15.36
N ILE A 283 13.08 11.11 14.62
CA ILE A 283 13.50 11.08 13.23
C ILE A 283 14.95 11.56 13.17
N LEU A 284 15.86 10.63 12.92
CA LEU A 284 17.29 10.87 12.85
C LEU A 284 17.65 11.18 11.40
N LEU A 285 17.87 12.47 11.15
CA LEU A 285 18.27 13.02 9.85
C LEU A 285 19.76 12.82 9.59
#